data_AF-A0A075IZ84-F1
#
_entry.id   AF-A0A075IZ84-F1
#
_cell.length_a   1.000
_cell.length_b   1.000
_cell.length_c   1.000
_cell.angle_alpha   90.00
_cell.angle_beta   90.00
_cell.angle_gamma   90.00
#
_symmetry.space_group_name_H-M   'P 1'
#
loop_
_entity.id
_entity.type
_entity.pdbx_description
1 polymer ?
#
loop_
_entity_poly.entity_id
_entity_poly.type
_entity_poly.pdbx_seq_one_letter_code
_entity_poly.pdbx_strand_id
1 'polypeptide(L)'
;KFGLPQIAIRQMEIYTTAVLLATLRPPLPPREEKWRNLMEEISKISCQNYRSTVYENQEFLAYFQEATPQAELGFLNIGSRPTRRKASVGIGHLRAIPWVFAWTQTRFVLPAWLGVGAGLKGACEQGHTDDLRAMYREWPFFRSTIDLIEMVLGKADSSIAKLYDEVLVSESRRELGAQLRKELMTTAMYVLVASGHEKPLEGNRSLRKLIDNRLPSLNTINMLQVEILRRLRCDDDNHKL
;
A
#
# COMPACT_ATOMS: atom_id res chain seq x y z
N LYS A 1 7.10 -13.73 12.95
CA LYS A 1 8.59 -13.74 13.06
C LYS A 1 9.09 -14.60 14.22
N PHE A 2 8.45 -14.57 15.41
CA PHE A 2 8.95 -15.28 16.59
C PHE A 2 8.00 -16.36 17.15
N GLY A 3 6.98 -16.76 16.39
CA GLY A 3 5.95 -17.70 16.88
C GLY A 3 6.38 -19.18 16.91
N LEU A 4 7.47 -19.54 16.21
CA LEU A 4 8.04 -20.90 16.21
C LEU A 4 9.55 -20.80 16.44
N PRO A 5 10.16 -21.68 17.26
CA PRO A 5 11.59 -21.60 17.60
C PRO A 5 12.51 -21.57 16.37
N GLN A 6 12.28 -22.44 15.39
CA GLN A 6 13.10 -22.50 14.18
C GLN A 6 13.02 -21.20 13.34
N ILE A 7 11.83 -20.60 13.25
CA ILE A 7 11.64 -19.32 12.55
C ILE A 7 12.31 -18.19 13.32
N ALA A 8 12.26 -18.22 14.66
CA ALA A 8 12.91 -17.22 15.50
C ALA A 8 14.44 -17.26 15.34
N ILE A 9 15.06 -18.45 15.37
CA ILE A 9 16.49 -18.62 15.14
C ILE A 9 16.88 -18.08 13.76
N ARG A 10 16.16 -18.48 12.70
CA ARG A 10 16.41 -17.97 11.34
C ARG A 10 16.27 -16.45 11.26
N GLN A 11 15.32 -15.86 11.99
CA GLN A 11 15.13 -14.42 12.00
C GLN A 11 16.31 -13.69 12.68
N MET A 12 16.85 -14.25 13.77
CA MET A 12 18.05 -13.73 14.43
C MET A 12 19.27 -13.83 13.52
N GLU A 13 19.47 -14.98 12.87
CA GLU A 13 20.53 -15.19 11.89
C GLU A 13 20.50 -14.14 10.77
N ILE A 14 19.31 -13.87 10.19
CA ILE A 14 19.12 -12.83 9.17
C ILE A 14 19.52 -11.45 9.71
N TYR A 15 19.08 -11.08 10.92
CA TYR A 15 19.39 -9.77 11.49
C TYR A 15 20.88 -9.62 11.79
N THR A 16 21.49 -10.61 12.46
CA THR A 16 22.91 -10.58 12.77
C THR A 16 23.76 -10.50 11.50
N THR A 17 23.43 -11.31 10.49
CA THR A 17 24.17 -11.31 9.22
C THR A 17 24.01 -9.99 8.47
N ALA A 18 22.79 -9.44 8.40
CA ALA A 18 22.54 -8.17 7.73
C ALA A 18 23.28 -7.00 8.39
N VAL A 19 23.30 -6.93 9.72
CA VAL A 19 24.04 -5.90 10.45
C VAL A 19 25.55 -6.05 10.21
N LEU A 20 26.10 -7.26 10.34
CA LEU A 20 27.53 -7.51 10.09
C LEU A 20 27.92 -7.12 8.66
N LEU A 21 27.13 -7.52 7.66
CA LEU A 21 27.38 -7.16 6.26
C LEU A 21 27.29 -5.65 6.04
N ALA A 22 26.27 -4.97 6.57
CA ALA A 22 26.12 -3.53 6.40
C ALA A 22 27.25 -2.73 7.07
N THR A 23 27.75 -3.20 8.23
CA THR A 23 28.86 -2.56 8.94
C THR A 23 30.20 -2.80 8.24
N LEU A 24 30.47 -4.02 7.76
CA LEU A 24 31.77 -4.38 7.17
C LEU A 24 31.86 -4.08 5.67
N ARG A 25 30.72 -4.04 4.97
CA ARG A 25 30.60 -3.83 3.52
C ARG A 25 29.40 -2.91 3.25
N PRO A 26 29.52 -1.60 3.55
CA PRO A 26 28.43 -0.67 3.31
C PRO A 26 28.03 -0.67 1.83
N PRO A 27 26.73 -0.47 1.52
CA PRO A 27 26.28 -0.41 0.14
C PRO A 27 26.93 0.78 -0.57
N LEU A 28 27.25 0.58 -1.85
CA LEU A 28 27.77 1.66 -2.68
C LEU A 28 26.71 2.77 -2.82
N PRO A 29 27.13 4.04 -2.85
CA PRO A 29 26.25 5.12 -3.29
C PRO A 29 25.74 4.86 -4.71
N PRO A 30 24.66 5.53 -5.16
CA PRO A 30 24.23 5.44 -6.56
C PRO A 30 25.42 5.71 -7.49
N ARG A 31 25.54 4.92 -8.56
CA ARG A 31 26.66 4.97 -9.49
C ARG A 31 26.80 6.34 -10.16
N GLU A 32 25.66 6.96 -10.44
CA GLU A 32 25.58 8.22 -11.17
C GLU A 32 24.79 9.24 -10.36
N GLU A 33 25.26 10.48 -10.28
CA GLU A 33 24.57 11.57 -9.58
C GLU A 33 23.18 11.84 -10.19
N LYS A 34 23.03 11.58 -11.49
CA LYS A 34 21.74 11.69 -12.19
C LYS A 34 20.65 10.80 -11.57
N TRP A 35 20.99 9.68 -10.93
CA TRP A 35 20.01 8.82 -10.26
C TRP A 35 19.44 9.47 -9.00
N ARG A 36 20.21 10.33 -8.31
CA ARG A 36 19.71 11.13 -7.19
C ARG A 36 18.74 12.19 -7.70
N ASN A 37 19.11 12.90 -8.77
CA ASN A 37 18.24 13.92 -9.39
C ASN A 37 16.93 13.30 -9.88
N LEU A 38 17.01 12.13 -10.53
CA LEU A 38 15.84 11.39 -10.97
C LEU A 38 14.94 10.96 -9.79
N MET A 39 15.53 10.51 -8.68
CA MET A 39 14.76 10.20 -7.46
C MET A 39 14.11 11.43 -6.84
N GLU A 40 14.74 12.59 -6.90
CA GLU A 40 14.17 13.85 -6.41
C GLU A 40 12.93 14.25 -7.23
N GLU A 41 13.00 14.07 -8.55
CA GLU A 41 11.88 14.31 -9.45
C GLU A 41 10.72 13.32 -9.21
N ILE A 42 11.03 12.02 -9.13
CA ILE A 42 10.05 10.98 -8.79
C ILE A 42 9.39 11.29 -7.44
N SER A 43 10.17 11.70 -6.45
CA SER A 43 9.70 12.07 -5.10
C SER A 43 8.73 13.24 -5.16
N LYS A 44 9.08 14.31 -5.89
CA LYS A 44 8.25 15.50 -6.05
C LYS A 44 6.89 15.15 -6.68
N ILE A 45 6.89 14.43 -7.80
CA ILE A 45 5.67 14.02 -8.51
C ILE A 45 4.82 13.10 -7.63
N SER A 46 5.45 12.09 -7.00
CA SER A 46 4.75 11.14 -6.12
C SER A 46 4.10 11.84 -4.93
N CYS A 47 4.83 12.76 -4.28
CA CYS A 47 4.34 13.52 -3.14
C CYS A 47 3.18 14.43 -3.54
N GLN A 48 3.29 15.12 -4.68
CA GLN A 48 2.23 15.98 -5.18
C GLN A 48 0.95 15.19 -5.46
N ASN A 49 1.04 14.06 -6.17
CA ASN A 49 -0.11 13.20 -6.45
C ASN A 49 -0.74 12.62 -5.17
N TYR A 50 0.08 12.18 -4.22
CA TYR A 50 -0.42 11.71 -2.93
C TYR A 50 -1.17 12.82 -2.19
N ARG A 51 -0.61 14.04 -2.13
CA ARG A 51 -1.20 15.16 -1.41
C ARG A 51 -2.46 15.69 -2.08
N SER A 52 -2.47 15.76 -3.40
CA SER A 52 -3.66 16.20 -4.15
C SER A 52 -4.83 15.25 -3.91
N THR A 53 -4.56 13.96 -3.83
CA THR A 53 -5.56 12.93 -3.55
C THR A 53 -5.99 12.93 -2.08
N VAL A 54 -5.05 12.93 -1.13
CA VAL A 54 -5.35 12.65 0.28
C VAL A 54 -5.74 13.90 1.08
N TYR A 55 -5.18 15.06 0.72
CA TYR A 55 -5.35 16.30 1.48
C TYR A 55 -6.12 17.39 0.73
N GLU A 56 -6.03 17.46 -0.60
CA GLU A 56 -6.63 18.55 -1.39
C GLU A 56 -7.99 18.15 -1.97
N ASN A 57 -8.22 16.86 -2.26
CA ASN A 57 -9.52 16.35 -2.69
C ASN A 57 -10.51 16.34 -1.52
N GLN A 58 -11.54 17.17 -1.63
CA GLN A 58 -12.57 17.35 -0.60
C GLN A 58 -13.42 16.09 -0.36
N GLU A 59 -13.61 15.25 -1.38
CA GLU A 59 -14.40 14.03 -1.28
C GLU A 59 -13.62 12.86 -0.66
N PHE A 60 -12.29 12.95 -0.60
CA PHE A 60 -11.44 11.82 -0.22
C PHE A 60 -11.68 11.36 1.23
N LEU A 61 -11.93 12.29 2.15
CA LEU A 61 -12.19 11.94 3.54
C LEU A 61 -13.51 11.16 3.69
N ALA A 62 -14.57 11.62 3.04
CA ALA A 62 -15.86 10.93 3.06
C ALA A 62 -15.75 9.56 2.38
N TYR A 63 -15.08 9.50 1.23
CA TYR A 63 -14.78 8.25 0.54
C TYR A 63 -13.99 7.28 1.43
N PHE A 64 -12.96 7.75 2.15
CA PHE A 64 -12.19 6.91 3.07
C PHE A 64 -13.05 6.31 4.19
N GLN A 65 -13.98 7.09 4.75
CA GLN A 65 -14.89 6.62 5.80
C GLN A 65 -15.89 5.59 5.28
N GLU A 66 -16.37 5.75 4.04
CA GLU A 66 -17.30 4.83 3.39
C GLU A 66 -16.61 3.56 2.89
N ALA A 67 -15.51 3.70 2.16
CA ALA A 67 -14.84 2.60 1.49
C ALA A 67 -14.10 1.68 2.47
N THR A 68 -13.82 2.13 3.70
CA THR A 68 -13.05 1.37 4.70
C THR A 68 -13.80 1.20 6.02
N PRO A 69 -13.46 0.19 6.85
CA PRO A 69 -14.07 0.03 8.17
C PRO A 69 -13.47 1.00 9.23
N GLN A 70 -12.95 2.16 8.84
CA GLN A 70 -12.21 3.02 9.76
C GLN A 70 -13.06 3.45 10.97
N ALA A 71 -14.34 3.79 10.74
CA ALA A 71 -15.24 4.22 11.79
C ALA A 71 -15.44 3.10 12.82
N GLU A 72 -15.75 1.90 12.33
CA GLU A 72 -16.01 0.70 13.13
C GLU A 72 -14.77 0.27 13.93
N LEU A 73 -13.58 0.36 13.35
CA LEU A 73 -12.32 0.03 14.01
C LEU A 73 -12.07 0.83 15.31
N GLY A 74 -12.66 2.03 15.43
CA GLY A 74 -12.58 2.82 16.67
C GLY A 74 -13.40 2.25 17.83
N PHE A 75 -14.42 1.44 17.54
CA PHE A 75 -15.35 0.87 18.52
C PHE A 75 -15.02 -0.58 18.89
N LEU A 76 -14.11 -1.21 18.16
CA LEU A 76 -13.67 -2.58 18.44
C LEU A 76 -12.55 -2.60 19.49
N ASN A 77 -12.60 -3.59 20.38
CA ASN A 77 -11.58 -3.85 21.39
C ASN A 77 -10.30 -4.50 20.80
N ILE A 78 -9.82 -4.00 19.66
CA ILE A 78 -8.65 -4.53 18.94
C ILE A 78 -7.39 -3.71 19.25
N GLY A 79 -7.54 -2.41 19.57
CA GLY A 79 -6.44 -1.52 19.89
C GLY A 79 -6.45 -1.09 21.36
N SER A 80 -5.28 -1.04 22.01
CA SER A 80 -5.12 -0.44 23.33
C SER A 80 -5.07 1.09 23.33
N ARG A 81 -5.00 1.70 22.14
CA ARG A 81 -4.78 3.14 21.95
C ARG A 81 -5.90 3.74 21.11
N PRO A 82 -6.32 4.99 21.38
CA PRO A 82 -7.32 5.67 20.56
C PRO A 82 -6.82 5.89 19.13
N THR A 83 -7.72 5.83 18.15
CA THR A 83 -7.42 5.90 16.72
C THR A 83 -7.01 7.31 16.26
N ARG A 84 -7.46 8.37 16.97
CA ARG A 84 -7.15 9.78 16.67
C ARG A 84 -6.41 10.48 17.82
N ARG A 85 -5.69 11.56 17.51
CA ARG A 85 -5.00 12.42 18.50
C ARG A 85 -5.88 13.54 19.07
N LYS A 86 -6.91 13.99 18.34
CA LYS A 86 -7.92 15.00 18.73
C LYS A 86 -9.26 14.63 18.07
N ALA A 87 -10.38 15.18 18.53
CA ALA A 87 -11.74 14.96 17.97
C ALA A 87 -11.94 15.56 16.56
N SER A 88 -10.92 16.17 15.96
CA SER A 88 -10.97 16.73 14.60
C SER A 88 -11.10 15.64 13.53
N VAL A 89 -11.77 15.99 12.43
CA VAL A 89 -12.28 15.07 11.40
C VAL A 89 -11.28 14.82 10.26
N GLY A 90 -10.19 15.61 10.15
CA GLY A 90 -9.23 15.50 9.04
C GLY A 90 -8.21 14.35 9.14
N ILE A 91 -7.78 13.83 7.96
CA ILE A 91 -6.75 12.78 7.83
C ILE A 91 -5.43 13.13 8.51
N GLY A 92 -5.06 14.42 8.56
CA GLY A 92 -3.85 14.90 9.25
C GLY A 92 -3.78 14.57 10.75
N HIS A 93 -4.89 14.16 11.37
CA HIS A 93 -4.95 13.78 12.78
C HIS A 93 -5.09 12.26 13.01
N LEU A 94 -5.24 11.48 11.95
CA LEU A 94 -5.29 10.03 12.01
C LEU A 94 -3.89 9.47 12.29
N ARG A 95 -3.80 8.49 13.17
CA ARG A 95 -2.52 7.82 13.44
C ARG A 95 -2.16 6.87 12.29
N ALA A 96 -0.87 6.66 12.06
CA ALA A 96 -0.37 5.80 10.98
C ALA A 96 -0.91 4.36 11.04
N ILE A 97 -1.05 3.77 12.24
CA ILE A 97 -1.58 2.41 12.39
C ILE A 97 -3.03 2.32 11.90
N PRO A 98 -4.00 3.11 12.41
CA PRO A 98 -5.36 3.14 11.87
C PRO A 98 -5.43 3.44 10.37
N TRP A 99 -4.60 4.35 9.87
CA TRP A 99 -4.52 4.67 8.45
C TRP A 99 -4.19 3.44 7.59
N VAL A 100 -3.07 2.79 7.88
CA VAL A 100 -2.63 1.59 7.15
C VAL A 100 -3.60 0.43 7.37
N PHE A 101 -4.09 0.26 8.59
CA PHE A 101 -4.95 -0.86 8.95
C PHE A 101 -6.29 -0.81 8.21
N ALA A 102 -6.95 0.35 8.15
CA ALA A 102 -8.23 0.52 7.44
C ALA A 102 -8.14 0.13 5.96
N TRP A 103 -7.11 0.59 5.24
CA TRP A 103 -6.90 0.22 3.83
C TRP A 103 -6.41 -1.21 3.63
N THR A 104 -5.75 -1.80 4.64
CA THR A 104 -5.38 -3.22 4.58
C THR A 104 -6.61 -4.11 4.67
N GLN A 105 -7.61 -3.73 5.48
CA GLN A 105 -8.86 -4.47 5.61
C GLN A 105 -9.61 -4.58 4.27
N THR A 106 -9.57 -3.55 3.43
CA THR A 106 -10.30 -3.52 2.14
C THR A 106 -9.50 -4.10 0.97
N ARG A 107 -8.32 -4.66 1.25
CA ARG A 107 -7.38 -5.16 0.24
C ARG A 107 -6.93 -4.10 -0.76
N PHE A 108 -7.14 -2.82 -0.46
CA PHE A 108 -6.74 -1.75 -1.36
C PHE A 108 -5.34 -1.22 -1.04
N VAL A 109 -4.91 -1.30 0.23
CA VAL A 109 -3.53 -0.99 0.68
C VAL A 109 -2.98 0.35 0.16
N LEU A 110 -3.87 1.31 -0.12
CA LEU A 110 -3.60 2.63 -0.71
C LEU A 110 -2.38 3.36 -0.14
N PRO A 111 -2.14 3.38 1.20
CA PRO A 111 -1.02 4.12 1.78
C PRO A 111 0.37 3.68 1.33
N ALA A 112 0.49 2.47 0.79
CA ALA A 112 1.77 1.88 0.43
C ALA A 112 2.18 2.09 -1.03
N TRP A 113 1.26 2.51 -1.89
CA TRP A 113 1.50 2.62 -3.34
C TRP A 113 1.05 3.94 -3.97
N LEU A 114 0.13 4.68 -3.35
CA LEU A 114 -0.36 5.94 -3.91
C LEU A 114 0.79 6.93 -4.14
N GLY A 115 0.82 7.56 -5.31
CA GLY A 115 1.92 8.43 -5.75
C GLY A 115 3.04 7.71 -6.50
N VAL A 116 3.35 6.45 -6.18
CA VAL A 116 4.47 5.72 -6.81
C VAL A 116 4.27 5.60 -8.32
N GLY A 117 3.08 5.18 -8.75
CA GLY A 117 2.78 5.04 -10.17
C GLY A 117 2.92 6.35 -10.93
N ALA A 118 2.49 7.46 -10.35
CA ALA A 118 2.62 8.79 -10.95
C ALA A 118 4.10 9.19 -11.11
N GLY A 119 4.92 8.98 -10.07
CA GLY A 119 6.35 9.28 -10.12
C GLY A 119 7.12 8.44 -11.14
N LEU A 120 6.91 7.12 -11.14
CA LEU A 120 7.57 6.22 -12.09
C LEU A 120 7.08 6.47 -13.53
N LYS A 121 5.79 6.73 -13.71
CA LYS A 121 5.22 7.11 -15.01
C LYS A 121 5.88 8.36 -15.56
N GLY A 122 5.98 9.42 -14.76
CA GLY A 122 6.59 10.68 -15.17
C GLY A 122 8.05 10.50 -15.61
N ALA A 123 8.84 9.73 -14.86
CA ALA A 123 10.21 9.39 -15.24
C ALA A 123 10.28 8.61 -16.56
N CYS A 124 9.38 7.65 -16.78
CA CYS A 124 9.32 6.90 -18.04
C CYS A 124 8.95 7.79 -19.24
N GLU A 125 7.99 8.69 -19.08
CA GLU A 125 7.55 9.63 -20.13
C GLU A 125 8.66 10.62 -20.54
N GLN A 126 9.59 10.91 -19.64
CA GLN A 126 10.78 11.71 -19.90
C GLN A 126 11.95 10.92 -20.50
N GLY A 127 11.77 9.62 -20.74
CA GLY A 127 12.79 8.76 -21.35
C GLY A 127 13.75 8.07 -20.38
N HIS A 128 13.54 8.16 -19.06
CA HIS A 128 14.42 7.57 -18.04
C HIS A 128 14.17 6.09 -17.74
N THR A 129 13.50 5.36 -18.63
CA THR A 129 13.14 3.95 -18.40
C THR A 129 14.38 3.06 -18.19
N ASP A 130 15.44 3.26 -18.98
CA ASP A 130 16.67 2.46 -18.85
C ASP A 130 17.44 2.81 -17.58
N ASP A 131 17.38 4.07 -17.13
CA ASP A 131 17.94 4.50 -15.84
C ASP A 131 17.21 3.82 -14.68
N LEU A 132 15.87 3.74 -14.69
CA LEU A 132 15.10 3.04 -13.66
C LEU A 132 15.48 1.55 -13.57
N ARG A 133 15.65 0.88 -14.71
CA ARG A 133 16.09 -0.52 -14.77
C ARG A 133 17.54 -0.68 -14.30
N ALA A 134 18.41 0.27 -14.60
CA ALA A 134 19.78 0.28 -14.09
C ALA A 134 19.78 0.49 -12.57
N MET A 135 19.01 1.43 -12.04
CA MET A 135 18.84 1.66 -10.61
C MET A 135 18.31 0.40 -9.90
N TYR A 136 17.36 -0.32 -10.47
CA TYR A 136 16.88 -1.59 -9.89
C TYR A 136 17.97 -2.68 -9.85
N ARG A 137 18.81 -2.75 -10.88
CA ARG A 137 19.91 -3.73 -10.97
C ARG A 137 21.14 -3.37 -10.15
N GLU A 138 21.42 -2.10 -9.96
CA GLU A 138 22.72 -1.65 -9.43
C GLU A 138 22.60 -0.93 -8.09
N TRP A 139 21.43 -0.38 -7.74
CA TRP A 139 21.26 0.41 -6.52
C TRP A 139 20.39 -0.30 -5.47
N PRO A 140 20.98 -0.85 -4.39
CA PRO A 140 20.25 -1.64 -3.39
C PRO A 140 19.07 -0.92 -2.73
N PHE A 141 19.18 0.40 -2.55
CA PHE A 141 18.09 1.23 -2.03
C PHE A 141 16.86 1.20 -2.94
N PHE A 142 17.07 1.47 -4.23
CA PHE A 142 15.98 1.50 -5.20
C PHE A 142 15.37 0.11 -5.39
N ARG A 143 16.22 -0.93 -5.53
CA ARG A 143 15.76 -2.32 -5.58
C ARG A 143 14.85 -2.68 -4.41
N SER A 144 15.33 -2.46 -3.18
CA SER A 144 14.58 -2.83 -1.97
C SER A 144 13.25 -2.06 -1.87
N THR A 145 13.23 -0.81 -2.35
CA THR A 145 12.02 0.01 -2.38
C THR A 145 10.99 -0.55 -3.37
N ILE A 146 11.41 -0.85 -4.60
CA ILE A 146 10.56 -1.45 -5.64
C ILE A 146 10.08 -2.84 -5.20
N ASP A 147 10.95 -3.69 -4.64
CA ASP A 147 10.58 -5.02 -4.14
C ASP A 147 9.52 -4.94 -3.04
N LEU A 148 9.63 -3.95 -2.14
CA LEU A 148 8.62 -3.72 -1.11
C LEU A 148 7.27 -3.33 -1.71
N ILE A 149 7.27 -2.40 -2.67
CA ILE A 149 6.05 -1.93 -3.34
C ILE A 149 5.41 -3.08 -4.13
N GLU A 150 6.19 -3.83 -4.90
CA GLU A 150 5.73 -4.99 -5.66
C GLU A 150 5.09 -6.06 -4.75
N MET A 151 5.67 -6.29 -3.57
CA MET A 151 5.10 -7.17 -2.56
C MET A 151 3.78 -6.68 -1.99
N VAL A 152 3.63 -5.37 -1.77
CA VAL A 152 2.37 -4.80 -1.29
C VAL A 152 1.30 -4.86 -2.38
N LEU A 153 1.65 -4.54 -3.62
CA LEU A 153 0.77 -4.67 -4.78
C LEU A 153 0.29 -6.12 -4.95
N GLY A 154 1.16 -7.10 -4.73
CA GLY A 154 0.79 -8.52 -4.75
C GLY A 154 -0.25 -8.93 -3.70
N LYS A 155 -0.43 -8.13 -2.63
CA LYS A 155 -1.48 -8.36 -1.61
C LYS A 155 -2.77 -7.59 -1.91
N ALA A 156 -2.70 -6.59 -2.78
CA ALA A 156 -3.84 -5.79 -3.16
C ALA A 156 -4.81 -6.62 -4.03
N ASP A 157 -6.10 -6.37 -3.87
CA ASP A 157 -7.14 -7.01 -4.68
C ASP A 157 -8.15 -5.94 -5.12
N SER A 158 -8.01 -5.52 -6.38
CA SER A 158 -8.85 -4.48 -6.98
C SER A 158 -10.32 -4.90 -7.07
N SER A 159 -10.59 -6.21 -7.22
CA SER A 159 -11.94 -6.75 -7.30
C SER A 159 -12.63 -6.70 -5.95
N ILE A 160 -11.91 -7.07 -4.88
CA ILE A 160 -12.41 -6.93 -3.51
C ILE A 160 -12.61 -5.45 -3.18
N ALA A 161 -11.65 -4.57 -3.46
CA ALA A 161 -11.81 -3.14 -3.22
C ALA A 161 -13.04 -2.57 -3.97
N LYS A 162 -13.28 -3.01 -5.21
CA LYS A 162 -14.47 -2.67 -5.98
C LYS A 162 -15.78 -3.13 -5.29
N LEU A 163 -15.79 -4.31 -4.69
CA LEU A 163 -16.95 -4.81 -3.94
C LEU A 163 -17.27 -3.91 -2.73
N TYR A 164 -16.25 -3.45 -1.99
CA TYR A 164 -16.47 -2.47 -0.90
C TYR A 164 -17.12 -1.20 -1.44
N ASP A 165 -16.64 -0.67 -2.57
CA ASP A 165 -17.23 0.54 -3.17
C ASP A 165 -18.67 0.35 -3.65
N GLU A 166 -18.95 -0.74 -4.36
CA GLU A 166 -20.28 -1.00 -4.90
C GLU A 166 -21.33 -1.11 -3.79
N VAL A 167 -20.93 -1.65 -2.63
CA VAL A 167 -21.86 -1.94 -1.53
C VAL A 167 -21.92 -0.81 -0.49
N LEU A 168 -20.81 -0.14 -0.20
CA LEU A 168 -20.69 0.77 0.94
C LEU A 168 -20.54 2.25 0.58
N VAL A 169 -20.10 2.56 -0.64
CA VAL A 169 -19.78 3.94 -1.07
C VAL A 169 -20.96 4.54 -1.81
N SER A 170 -21.24 5.83 -1.52
CA SER A 170 -22.30 6.58 -2.18
C SER A 170 -22.05 6.69 -3.68
N GLU A 171 -23.11 6.73 -4.49
CA GLU A 171 -22.99 6.77 -5.94
C GLU A 171 -22.14 7.95 -6.45
N SER A 172 -22.27 9.12 -5.79
CA SER A 172 -21.47 10.32 -6.07
C SER A 172 -19.95 10.14 -5.90
N ARG A 173 -19.50 9.19 -5.07
CA ARG A 173 -18.09 8.94 -4.77
C ARG A 173 -17.52 7.68 -5.40
N ARG A 174 -18.34 6.86 -6.07
CA ARG A 174 -17.86 5.65 -6.76
C ARG A 174 -16.87 5.96 -7.89
N GLU A 175 -16.98 7.12 -8.52
CA GLU A 175 -16.03 7.55 -9.54
C GLU A 175 -14.61 7.73 -8.96
N LEU A 176 -14.48 8.33 -7.77
CA LEU A 176 -13.18 8.48 -7.10
C LEU A 176 -12.53 7.11 -6.85
N GLY A 177 -13.31 6.13 -6.37
CA GLY A 177 -12.80 4.78 -6.16
C GLY A 177 -12.40 4.07 -7.46
N ALA A 178 -13.13 4.31 -8.56
CA ALA A 178 -12.74 3.82 -9.88
C ALA A 178 -11.43 4.45 -10.38
N GLN A 179 -11.24 5.76 -10.18
CA GLN A 179 -10.01 6.48 -10.49
C GLN A 179 -8.82 5.91 -9.69
N LEU A 180 -8.98 5.71 -8.39
CA LEU A 180 -7.94 5.14 -7.53
C LEU A 180 -7.59 3.70 -7.95
N ARG A 181 -8.57 2.86 -8.31
CA ARG A 181 -8.30 1.51 -8.83
C ARG A 181 -7.54 1.53 -10.15
N LYS A 182 -7.84 2.49 -11.03
CA LYS A 182 -7.06 2.69 -12.27
C LYS A 182 -5.61 3.11 -11.96
N GLU A 183 -5.42 3.93 -10.94
CA GLU A 183 -4.10 4.33 -10.47
C GLU A 183 -3.30 3.17 -9.83
N LEU A 184 -3.97 2.27 -9.10
CA LEU A 184 -3.37 1.03 -8.61
C LEU A 184 -2.82 0.18 -9.78
N MET A 185 -3.62 0.01 -10.84
CA MET A 185 -3.18 -0.72 -12.05
C MET A 185 -2.01 -0.04 -12.75
N THR A 186 -2.04 1.29 -12.82
CA THR A 186 -0.95 2.10 -13.39
C THR A 186 0.33 1.92 -12.58
N THR A 187 0.23 1.98 -11.25
CA THR A 187 1.34 1.73 -10.34
C THR A 187 1.94 0.35 -10.54
N ALA A 188 1.10 -0.69 -10.62
CA ALA A 188 1.56 -2.05 -10.86
C ALA A 188 2.31 -2.19 -12.19
N MET A 189 1.81 -1.56 -13.25
CA MET A 189 2.48 -1.56 -14.56
C MET A 189 3.87 -0.92 -14.49
N TYR A 190 3.99 0.29 -13.93
CA TYR A 190 5.27 1.00 -13.91
C TYR A 190 6.29 0.41 -12.92
N VAL A 191 5.82 -0.25 -11.86
CA VAL A 191 6.68 -1.06 -10.99
C VAL A 191 7.33 -2.22 -11.78
N LEU A 192 6.55 -2.92 -12.60
CA LEU A 192 7.08 -3.99 -13.47
C LEU A 192 8.04 -3.45 -14.55
N VAL A 193 7.75 -2.27 -15.10
CA VAL A 193 8.66 -1.61 -16.06
C VAL A 193 10.01 -1.29 -15.40
N ALA A 194 9.99 -0.76 -14.17
CA ALA A 194 11.18 -0.41 -13.41
C ALA A 194 11.98 -1.64 -12.95
N SER A 195 11.31 -2.70 -12.50
CA SER A 195 11.98 -3.95 -12.10
C SER A 195 12.44 -4.81 -13.28
N GLY A 196 11.77 -4.68 -14.43
CA GLY A 196 11.98 -5.56 -15.58
C GLY A 196 11.32 -6.94 -15.44
N HIS A 197 10.44 -7.12 -14.45
CA HIS A 197 9.67 -8.36 -14.27
C HIS A 197 8.50 -8.44 -15.26
N GLU A 198 8.15 -9.65 -15.70
CA GLU A 198 6.95 -9.87 -16.51
C GLU A 198 5.70 -9.99 -15.65
N LYS A 199 5.86 -10.48 -14.40
CA LYS A 199 4.75 -10.71 -13.47
C LYS A 199 5.14 -10.24 -12.06
N PRO A 200 4.16 -9.77 -11.27
CA PRO A 200 4.42 -9.45 -9.88
C PRO A 200 5.04 -10.62 -9.12
N LEU A 201 6.01 -10.29 -8.26
CA LEU A 201 6.77 -11.18 -7.40
C LEU A 201 7.58 -12.25 -8.14
N GLU A 202 8.00 -11.98 -9.38
CA GLU A 202 8.81 -12.91 -10.16
C GLU A 202 10.14 -13.25 -9.46
N GLY A 203 10.79 -12.24 -8.85
CA GLY A 203 12.00 -12.40 -8.05
C GLY A 203 11.80 -13.15 -6.72
N ASN A 204 10.56 -13.46 -6.31
CA ASN A 204 10.29 -14.18 -5.05
C ASN A 204 9.09 -15.13 -5.16
N ARG A 205 9.27 -16.22 -5.91
CA ARG A 205 8.26 -17.26 -6.13
C ARG A 205 7.70 -17.88 -4.83
N SER A 206 8.54 -18.03 -3.81
CA SER A 206 8.11 -18.57 -2.50
C SER A 206 7.13 -17.64 -1.81
N LEU A 207 7.41 -16.34 -1.81
CA LEU A 207 6.48 -15.34 -1.27
C LEU A 207 5.18 -15.28 -2.05
N ARG A 208 5.24 -15.34 -3.38
CA ARG A 208 4.05 -15.39 -4.24
C ARG A 208 3.13 -16.56 -3.86
N LYS A 209 3.67 -17.78 -3.77
CA LYS A 209 2.90 -18.96 -3.34
C LYS A 209 2.26 -18.77 -1.96
N LEU A 210 2.96 -18.15 -1.02
CA LEU A 210 2.43 -17.87 0.32
C LEU A 210 1.27 -16.87 0.30
N ILE A 211 1.32 -15.88 -0.58
CA ILE A 211 0.21 -14.94 -0.79
C ILE A 211 -0.96 -15.68 -1.44
N ASP A 212 -0.73 -16.37 -2.55
CA ASP A 212 -1.76 -17.07 -3.33
C ASP A 212 -2.53 -18.07 -2.47
N ASN A 213 -1.83 -18.85 -1.63
CA ASN A 213 -2.46 -19.82 -0.72
C ASN A 213 -3.40 -19.19 0.33
N ARG A 214 -3.24 -17.91 0.64
CA ARG A 214 -4.07 -17.20 1.62
C ARG A 214 -5.26 -16.49 0.99
N LEU A 215 -5.20 -16.22 -0.32
CA LEU A 215 -6.23 -15.43 -1.01
C LEU A 215 -7.64 -16.01 -0.87
N PRO A 216 -7.90 -17.33 -1.02
CA PRO A 216 -9.26 -17.84 -0.91
C PRO A 216 -9.91 -17.54 0.44
N SER A 217 -9.21 -17.84 1.54
CA SER A 217 -9.73 -17.59 2.89
C SER A 217 -9.90 -16.10 3.18
N LEU A 218 -8.93 -15.27 2.76
CA LEU A 218 -9.03 -13.83 2.97
C LEU A 218 -10.20 -13.23 2.18
N ASN A 219 -10.39 -13.64 0.93
CA ASN A 219 -11.45 -13.10 0.08
C ASN A 219 -12.83 -13.46 0.62
N THR A 220 -13.03 -14.68 1.17
CA THR A 220 -14.27 -15.04 1.88
C THR A 220 -14.52 -14.13 3.08
N ILE A 221 -13.50 -13.89 3.91
CA ILE A 221 -13.63 -13.00 5.08
C ILE A 221 -13.94 -11.57 4.64
N ASN A 222 -13.31 -11.09 3.56
CA ASN A 222 -13.59 -9.76 3.01
C ASN A 222 -15.03 -9.62 2.54
N MET A 223 -15.57 -10.60 1.81
CA MET A 223 -16.97 -10.58 1.36
C MET A 223 -17.95 -10.57 2.54
N LEU A 224 -17.68 -11.37 3.58
CA LEU A 224 -18.48 -11.36 4.81
C LEU A 224 -18.39 -10.00 5.51
N GLN A 225 -17.21 -9.41 5.59
CA GLN A 225 -17.03 -8.10 6.20
C GLN A 225 -17.81 -7.01 5.47
N VAL A 226 -17.84 -7.02 4.14
CA VAL A 226 -18.65 -6.06 3.36
C VAL A 226 -20.13 -6.14 3.74
N GLU A 227 -20.69 -7.35 3.81
CA GLU A 227 -22.09 -7.55 4.17
C GLU A 227 -22.37 -7.15 5.63
N ILE A 228 -21.46 -7.45 6.55
CA ILE A 228 -21.58 -7.04 7.96
C ILE A 228 -21.57 -5.51 8.07
N LEU A 229 -20.64 -4.84 7.40
CA LEU A 229 -20.56 -3.37 7.40
C LEU A 229 -21.81 -2.75 6.81
N ARG A 230 -22.33 -3.30 5.70
CA ARG A 230 -23.58 -2.84 5.09
C ARG A 230 -24.74 -2.90 6.09
N ARG A 231 -24.96 -4.06 6.72
CA ARG A 231 -26.02 -4.23 7.72
C ARG A 231 -25.84 -3.27 8.89
N LEU A 232 -24.63 -3.18 9.41
CA LEU A 232 -24.31 -2.35 10.58
C LEU A 232 -24.56 -0.85 10.33
N ARG A 233 -24.33 -0.38 9.10
CA ARG A 233 -24.53 1.04 8.70
C ARG A 233 -25.97 1.36 8.31
N CYS A 234 -26.76 0.36 7.93
CA CYS A 234 -28.19 0.50 7.62
C CYS A 234 -29.10 0.16 8.81
N ASP A 235 -28.53 -0.18 9.97
CA ASP A 235 -29.27 -0.52 11.17
C ASP A 235 -29.69 0.75 11.90
N ASP A 236 -30.98 1.09 11.84
CA ASP A 236 -31.55 2.28 12.48
C ASP A 236 -31.41 2.25 14.03
N ASP A 237 -31.26 1.06 14.62
CA ASP A 237 -31.05 0.87 16.07
C ASP A 237 -29.57 1.01 16.47
N ASN A 238 -28.64 1.16 15.52
CA ASN A 238 -27.23 1.32 15.80
C ASN A 238 -26.83 2.78 16.06
N HIS A 239 -26.98 3.22 17.31
CA HIS A 239 -26.63 4.59 17.72
C HIS A 239 -25.12 4.83 17.99
N LYS A 240 -24.26 3.84 17.75
CA LYS A 240 -22.82 3.94 18.07
C LYS A 240 -21.97 4.46 16.92
N LEU A 241 -22.41 4.30 15.67
CA LEU A 241 -21.68 4.73 14.47
C LEU A 241 -22.05 6.14 14.05
#